data_AF-A0A971VNU5-F1
#
_entry.id   AF-A0A971VNU5-F1
#
_cell.length_a   1.000
_cell.length_b   1.000
_cell.length_c   1.000
_cell.angle_alpha   90.00
_cell.angle_beta   90.00
_cell.angle_gamma   90.00
#
_symmetry.space_group_name_H-M   'P 1'
#
loop_
_entity.id
_entity.type
_entity.pdbx_description
1 polymer ?
#
loop_
_entity_poly.entity_id
_entity_poly.type
_entity_poly.pdbx_seq_one_letter_code
_entity_poly.pdbx_strand_id
1 'polypeptide(L)'
;MRIIKISFVFTLVFIFFSGCSANESANDRKTENSPPQATVTPIPLSSPTAGPVTTIKPENPNVISSFTTKIYDKDKHRVNNIKLAAEDLDKTVIEPGEVFSFNETVGRRTREKGYEEAPIFVDGEKSKGVGGGVCQVSTTLYNAALEADLEIVERHRHSRKVSYVPEGKDAAVVYNSKDLRFKNTRDYPIEIRISVSEDKIHVTLNKKTDE
;
A
#
# COMPACT_ATOMS: atom_id res chain seq x y z
N MET A 1 30.99 -28.96 38.80
CA MET A 1 31.94 -29.94 38.21
C MET A 1 31.75 -29.94 36.70
N ARG A 2 32.82 -29.53 35.98
CA ARG A 2 33.09 -29.59 34.53
C ARG A 2 32.12 -28.98 33.50
N ILE A 3 32.58 -27.83 33.00
CA ILE A 3 32.23 -27.17 31.75
C ILE A 3 32.99 -27.87 30.61
N ILE A 4 32.34 -28.21 29.49
CA ILE A 4 33.02 -28.71 28.28
C ILE A 4 32.80 -27.68 27.17
N LYS A 5 33.88 -26.96 26.82
CA LYS A 5 33.98 -26.10 25.63
C LYS A 5 34.47 -26.96 24.46
N ILE A 6 33.72 -27.01 23.37
CA ILE A 6 34.18 -27.56 22.09
C ILE A 6 34.57 -26.38 21.20
N SER A 7 35.87 -26.22 20.95
CA SER A 7 36.41 -25.26 20.00
C SER A 7 36.49 -25.91 18.62
N PHE A 8 35.86 -25.32 17.62
CA PHE A 8 36.12 -25.65 16.21
C PHE A 8 37.08 -24.60 15.64
N VAL A 9 38.28 -25.07 15.27
CA VAL A 9 39.29 -24.31 14.54
C VAL A 9 39.09 -24.60 13.06
N PHE A 10 38.78 -23.59 12.26
CA PHE A 10 38.77 -23.68 10.79
C PHE A 10 40.06 -23.05 10.25
N THR A 11 40.93 -23.89 9.70
CA THR A 11 42.20 -23.49 9.08
C THR A 11 41.96 -23.00 7.65
N LEU A 12 42.48 -21.81 7.38
CA LEU A 12 42.48 -21.10 6.11
C LEU A 12 43.53 -21.72 5.16
N VAL A 13 43.15 -22.16 3.96
CA VAL A 13 44.08 -22.62 2.91
C VAL A 13 44.24 -21.50 1.89
N PHE A 14 45.43 -20.89 1.88
CA PHE A 14 45.89 -19.97 0.84
C PHE A 14 46.47 -20.78 -0.34
N ILE A 15 45.94 -20.59 -1.54
CA ILE A 15 46.57 -21.08 -2.77
C ILE A 15 47.15 -19.87 -3.51
N PHE A 16 48.48 -19.87 -3.66
CA PHE A 16 49.25 -18.93 -4.46
C PHE A 16 49.25 -19.37 -5.93
N PHE A 17 48.99 -18.44 -6.85
CA PHE A 17 49.46 -18.52 -8.24
C PHE A 17 50.07 -17.17 -8.63
N SER A 18 51.41 -17.11 -8.66
CA SER A 18 52.18 -16.23 -9.56
C SER A 18 52.30 -16.96 -10.91
N GLY A 19 52.38 -16.38 -12.10
CA GLY A 19 52.56 -15.03 -12.62
C GLY A 19 53.12 -15.17 -14.06
N CYS A 20 52.82 -14.23 -14.97
CA CYS A 20 53.53 -13.83 -16.21
C CYS A 20 52.51 -13.18 -17.16
N SER A 21 52.44 -11.85 -17.32
CA SER A 21 53.33 -10.87 -17.97
C SER A 21 53.05 -10.65 -19.47
N ALA A 22 52.54 -9.45 -19.75
CA ALA A 22 52.62 -8.56 -20.92
C ALA A 22 52.56 -9.11 -22.36
N ASN A 23 51.65 -8.57 -23.18
CA ASN A 23 52.08 -7.62 -24.21
C ASN A 23 50.95 -6.69 -24.70
N GLU A 24 51.39 -5.51 -25.08
CA GLU A 24 50.70 -4.27 -25.41
C GLU A 24 50.40 -4.21 -26.93
N SER A 25 49.27 -3.63 -27.33
CA SER A 25 49.20 -2.65 -28.44
C SER A 25 47.76 -2.20 -28.70
N ALA A 26 47.63 -0.88 -28.81
CA ALA A 26 46.42 -0.11 -28.99
C ALA A 26 45.71 -0.36 -30.33
N ASN A 27 44.38 -0.18 -30.35
CA ASN A 27 43.77 0.75 -31.30
C ASN A 27 42.42 1.27 -30.81
N ASP A 28 42.30 2.57 -30.96
CA ASP A 28 41.23 3.48 -30.64
C ASP A 28 40.09 3.39 -31.68
N ARG A 29 38.84 3.36 -31.22
CA ARG A 29 37.72 4.01 -31.91
C ARG A 29 36.49 4.11 -31.02
N LYS A 30 36.29 5.33 -30.50
CA LYS A 30 35.01 5.86 -30.03
C LYS A 30 33.89 5.62 -31.05
N THR A 31 32.75 5.13 -30.58
CA THR A 31 31.43 5.57 -31.05
C THR A 31 30.48 5.60 -29.87
N GLU A 32 30.26 6.83 -29.42
CA GLU A 32 29.24 7.34 -28.53
C GLU A 32 27.87 7.18 -29.22
N ASN A 33 26.88 6.61 -28.53
CA ASN A 33 25.47 6.70 -28.92
C ASN A 33 24.60 6.61 -27.67
N SER A 34 24.49 7.75 -26.98
CA SER A 34 23.47 8.02 -25.98
C SER A 34 22.08 8.05 -26.64
N PRO A 35 21.03 7.47 -26.04
CA PRO A 35 19.67 7.58 -26.56
C PRO A 35 19.20 9.04 -26.55
N PRO A 36 18.43 9.50 -27.55
CA PRO A 36 18.04 10.90 -27.66
C PRO A 36 17.12 11.31 -26.50
N GLN A 37 17.53 12.37 -25.81
CA GLN A 37 16.79 13.06 -24.77
C GLN A 37 15.54 13.70 -25.39
N ALA A 38 14.38 13.10 -25.16
CA ALA A 38 13.11 13.65 -25.62
C ALA A 38 12.82 14.96 -24.89
N THR A 39 12.79 16.05 -25.65
CA THR A 39 12.37 17.38 -25.20
C THR A 39 10.89 17.33 -24.84
N VAL A 40 10.56 17.37 -23.55
CA VAL A 40 9.18 17.47 -23.06
C VAL A 40 8.73 18.92 -23.19
N THR A 41 7.99 19.24 -24.25
CA THR A 41 7.19 20.47 -24.32
C THR A 41 6.01 20.36 -23.36
N PRO A 42 5.71 21.38 -22.53
CA PRO A 42 4.54 21.34 -21.66
C PRO A 42 3.25 21.41 -22.49
N ILE A 43 2.41 20.38 -22.35
CA ILE A 43 1.06 20.37 -22.90
C ILE A 43 0.20 21.31 -22.03
N PRO A 44 -0.54 22.27 -22.60
CA PRO A 44 -1.43 23.12 -21.82
C PRO A 44 -2.53 22.28 -21.17
N LEU A 45 -2.69 22.46 -19.85
CA LEU A 45 -3.69 21.78 -19.03
C LEU A 45 -5.08 22.32 -19.41
N SER A 46 -5.75 21.66 -20.34
CA SER A 46 -7.16 21.94 -20.62
C SER A 46 -8.01 21.30 -19.53
N SER A 47 -8.45 22.10 -18.56
CA SER A 47 -9.39 21.69 -17.52
C SER A 47 -10.68 21.13 -18.13
N PRO A 48 -11.11 19.90 -17.81
CA PRO A 48 -12.47 19.50 -18.10
C PRO A 48 -13.41 20.20 -17.12
N THR A 49 -14.38 20.93 -17.67
CA THR A 49 -15.52 21.52 -16.96
C THR A 49 -16.24 20.43 -16.15
N ALA A 50 -15.96 20.37 -14.86
CA ALA A 50 -16.78 19.61 -13.93
C ALA A 50 -18.14 20.33 -13.79
N GLY A 51 -19.22 19.58 -13.87
CA GLY A 51 -20.59 20.06 -13.63
C GLY A 51 -20.77 20.66 -12.23
N PRO A 52 -21.97 21.15 -11.89
CA PRO A 52 -22.20 21.94 -10.70
C PRO A 52 -21.76 21.16 -9.45
N VAL A 53 -20.67 21.64 -8.83
CA VAL A 53 -20.25 21.26 -7.49
C VAL A 53 -21.28 21.89 -6.56
N THR A 54 -22.23 21.07 -6.11
CA THR A 54 -23.13 21.46 -5.02
C THR A 54 -22.29 21.53 -3.74
N THR A 55 -21.81 22.72 -3.42
CA THR A 55 -21.15 23.03 -2.15
C THR A 55 -22.18 22.93 -1.02
N ILE A 56 -22.23 21.80 -0.33
CA ILE A 56 -22.91 21.70 0.97
C ILE A 56 -21.86 21.95 2.07
N LYS A 57 -22.12 22.93 2.93
CA LYS A 57 -21.34 23.32 4.11
C LYS A 57 -22.08 22.85 5.38
N PRO A 58 -21.42 22.40 6.45
CA PRO A 58 -20.20 21.62 6.51
C PRO A 58 -20.55 20.13 6.77
N GLU A 59 -20.00 19.24 5.94
CA GLU A 59 -19.57 17.92 6.39
C GLU A 59 -18.76 18.13 7.68
N ASN A 60 -19.03 17.35 8.74
CA ASN A 60 -18.44 17.47 10.09
C ASN A 60 -17.07 18.20 10.06
N PRO A 61 -16.89 19.34 10.76
CA PRO A 61 -15.70 20.19 10.62
C PRO A 61 -14.40 19.48 10.99
N ASN A 62 -14.49 18.34 11.66
CA ASN A 62 -13.35 17.49 11.97
C ASN A 62 -12.92 16.60 10.79
N VAL A 63 -13.69 16.46 9.72
CA VAL A 63 -13.33 15.66 8.54
C VAL A 63 -12.17 16.33 7.80
N ILE A 64 -11.04 15.63 7.74
CA ILE A 64 -9.84 16.05 7.02
C ILE A 64 -9.96 15.65 5.56
N SER A 65 -10.45 14.44 5.31
CA SER A 65 -10.63 13.88 3.97
C SER A 65 -11.63 12.73 4.02
N SER A 66 -12.16 12.37 2.85
CA SER A 66 -12.93 11.16 2.68
C SER A 66 -12.67 10.52 1.33
N PHE A 67 -12.88 9.22 1.24
CA PHE A 67 -12.84 8.51 -0.02
C PHE A 67 -13.83 7.35 -0.05
N THR A 68 -14.38 7.10 -1.24
CA THR A 68 -15.40 6.06 -1.44
C THR A 68 -15.03 5.20 -2.63
N THR A 69 -15.10 3.88 -2.46
CA THR A 69 -15.07 2.93 -3.58
C THR A 69 -16.37 2.15 -3.64
N LYS A 70 -16.83 1.84 -4.86
CA LYS A 70 -17.95 0.91 -5.07
C LYS A 70 -17.49 -0.52 -4.84
N ILE A 71 -18.24 -1.32 -4.09
CA ILE A 71 -17.95 -2.74 -3.89
C ILE A 71 -17.92 -3.42 -5.26
N TYR A 72 -16.75 -3.98 -5.60
CA TYR A 72 -16.48 -4.57 -6.92
C TYR A 72 -17.38 -5.77 -7.23
N ASP A 73 -17.50 -6.67 -6.26
CA ASP A 73 -18.26 -7.90 -6.36
C ASP A 73 -19.04 -8.07 -5.05
N LYS A 74 -20.34 -8.33 -5.18
CA LYS A 74 -21.32 -8.47 -4.09
C LYS A 74 -21.43 -9.91 -3.57
N ASP A 75 -20.51 -10.79 -3.96
CA ASP A 75 -20.33 -12.08 -3.32
C ASP A 75 -20.33 -11.93 -1.78
N LYS A 76 -21.18 -12.73 -1.12
CA LYS A 76 -21.46 -12.58 0.31
C LYS A 76 -20.21 -12.78 1.17
N HIS A 77 -19.35 -13.71 0.79
CA HIS A 77 -18.10 -14.00 1.50
C HIS A 77 -17.10 -12.86 1.36
N ARG A 78 -17.02 -12.29 0.16
CA ARG A 78 -16.21 -11.09 -0.09
C ARG A 78 -16.67 -9.90 0.73
N VAL A 79 -17.99 -9.65 0.77
CA VAL A 79 -18.56 -8.54 1.54
C VAL A 79 -18.36 -8.76 3.05
N ASN A 80 -18.48 -10.00 3.54
CA ASN A 80 -18.16 -10.35 4.92
C ASN A 80 -16.70 -10.01 5.27
N ASN A 81 -15.74 -10.43 4.45
CA ASN A 81 -14.32 -10.12 4.65
C ASN A 81 -14.03 -8.61 4.67
N ILE A 82 -14.72 -7.84 3.81
CA ILE A 82 -14.61 -6.38 3.78
C ILE A 82 -15.12 -5.77 5.09
N LYS A 83 -16.24 -6.27 5.61
CA LYS A 83 -16.81 -5.80 6.89
C LYS A 83 -15.88 -6.10 8.05
N LEU A 84 -15.36 -7.32 8.17
CA LEU A 84 -14.41 -7.69 9.23
C LEU A 84 -13.17 -6.79 9.22
N ALA A 85 -12.55 -6.58 8.05
CA ALA A 85 -11.40 -5.69 7.95
C ALA A 85 -11.76 -4.22 8.22
N ALA A 86 -12.97 -3.78 7.90
CA ALA A 86 -13.44 -2.44 8.23
C ALA A 86 -13.69 -2.29 9.74
N GLU A 87 -14.26 -3.29 10.39
CA GLU A 87 -14.47 -3.32 11.85
C GLU A 87 -13.14 -3.25 12.61
N ASP A 88 -12.12 -3.96 12.15
CA ASP A 88 -10.77 -3.90 12.73
C ASP A 88 -10.13 -2.49 12.61
N LEU A 89 -10.52 -1.70 11.60
CA LEU A 89 -9.97 -0.36 11.33
C LEU A 89 -10.78 0.78 11.94
N ASP A 90 -12.10 0.62 12.10
CA ASP A 90 -12.98 1.69 12.57
C ASP A 90 -12.55 2.17 13.95
N LYS A 91 -12.47 3.50 14.10
CA LYS A 91 -12.03 4.20 15.31
C LYS A 91 -10.56 4.02 15.67
N THR A 92 -9.72 3.53 14.76
CA THR A 92 -8.27 3.57 14.96
C THR A 92 -7.82 5.03 15.07
N VAL A 93 -7.10 5.36 16.13
CA VAL A 93 -6.48 6.67 16.33
C VAL A 93 -4.99 6.57 15.97
N ILE A 94 -4.50 7.56 15.24
CA ILE A 94 -3.10 7.69 14.84
C ILE A 94 -2.58 8.99 15.43
N GLU A 95 -1.64 8.91 16.35
CA GLU A 95 -1.08 10.06 17.06
C GLU A 95 -0.18 10.92 16.16
N PRO A 96 0.06 12.20 16.48
CA PRO A 96 1.00 13.05 15.75
C PRO A 96 2.38 12.38 15.58
N GLY A 97 2.83 12.27 14.33
CA GLY A 97 4.11 11.65 13.99
C GLY A 97 4.13 10.12 13.96
N GLU A 98 3.06 9.45 14.38
CA GLU A 98 2.93 7.99 14.33
C GLU A 98 2.78 7.49 12.89
N VAL A 99 3.33 6.30 12.61
CA VAL A 99 3.14 5.59 11.34
C VAL A 99 2.09 4.51 11.54
N PHE A 100 0.95 4.67 10.89
CA PHE A 100 -0.08 3.65 10.81
C PHE A 100 0.39 2.48 9.93
N SER A 101 0.01 1.26 10.29
CA SER A 101 0.17 0.03 9.49
C SER A 101 -1.15 -0.71 9.34
N PHE A 102 -1.59 -0.91 8.10
CA PHE A 102 -2.81 -1.64 7.81
C PHE A 102 -2.74 -3.10 8.29
N ASN A 103 -1.59 -3.76 8.10
CA ASN A 103 -1.41 -5.14 8.51
C ASN A 103 -1.26 -5.33 10.01
N GLU A 104 -0.70 -4.37 10.74
CA GLU A 104 -0.64 -4.42 12.20
C GLU A 104 -2.04 -4.25 12.80
N THR A 105 -2.84 -3.31 12.28
CA THR A 105 -4.22 -3.08 12.77
C THR A 105 -5.18 -4.24 12.44
N VAL A 106 -5.23 -4.69 11.18
CA VAL A 106 -6.16 -5.75 10.75
C VAL A 106 -5.65 -7.16 11.10
N GLY A 107 -4.32 -7.34 11.15
CA GLY A 107 -3.69 -8.62 11.43
C GLY A 107 -3.86 -9.67 10.32
N ARG A 108 -3.62 -10.94 10.67
CA ARG A 108 -3.71 -12.07 9.73
C ARG A 108 -5.17 -12.41 9.41
N ARG A 109 -5.48 -12.67 8.13
CA ARG A 109 -6.83 -13.01 7.65
C ARG A 109 -6.98 -14.52 7.68
N THR A 110 -7.70 -15.05 8.67
CA THR A 110 -7.85 -16.50 8.90
C THR A 110 -9.30 -16.88 9.12
N ARG A 111 -9.63 -18.16 8.90
CA ARG A 111 -11.00 -18.67 9.10
C ARG A 111 -11.46 -18.56 10.55
N GLU A 112 -10.54 -18.69 11.51
CA GLU A 112 -10.82 -18.55 12.94
C GLU A 112 -11.25 -17.13 13.32
N LYS A 113 -10.77 -16.14 12.58
CA LYS A 113 -11.22 -14.74 12.69
C LYS A 113 -12.49 -14.45 11.88
N GLY A 114 -13.12 -15.46 11.28
CA GLY A 114 -14.32 -15.31 10.47
C GLY A 114 -14.06 -14.92 9.01
N TYR A 115 -12.80 -14.85 8.55
CA TYR A 115 -12.52 -14.60 7.14
C TYR A 115 -12.86 -15.82 6.30
N GLU A 116 -13.57 -15.58 5.20
CA GLU A 116 -14.09 -16.61 4.31
C GLU A 116 -13.32 -16.63 2.98
N GLU A 117 -13.40 -17.74 2.27
CA GLU A 117 -12.89 -17.81 0.90
C GLU A 117 -13.77 -16.99 -0.04
N ALA A 118 -13.14 -16.02 -0.68
CA ALA A 118 -13.79 -15.15 -1.65
C ALA A 118 -12.92 -15.04 -2.91
N PRO A 119 -13.47 -14.56 -4.03
CA PRO A 119 -12.68 -14.30 -5.21
C PRO A 119 -11.50 -13.37 -4.92
N ILE A 120 -10.31 -13.81 -5.29
CA ILE A 120 -9.06 -13.04 -5.28
C ILE A 120 -8.44 -13.06 -6.67
N PHE A 121 -7.53 -12.13 -6.92
CA PHE A 121 -6.70 -12.13 -8.12
C PHE A 121 -5.26 -12.48 -7.72
N VAL A 122 -4.77 -13.63 -8.19
CA VAL A 122 -3.38 -14.09 -7.97
C VAL A 122 -2.74 -14.19 -9.35
N ASP A 123 -1.64 -13.47 -9.57
CA ASP A 123 -0.96 -13.39 -10.87
C ASP A 123 -1.88 -13.08 -12.06
N GLY A 124 -2.96 -12.38 -11.72
CA GLY A 124 -4.01 -11.97 -12.61
C GLY A 124 -5.14 -12.98 -12.83
N GLU A 125 -4.98 -14.24 -12.45
CA GLU A 125 -6.07 -15.21 -12.56
C GLU A 125 -7.07 -15.05 -11.41
N LYS A 126 -8.35 -15.24 -11.71
CA LYS A 126 -9.41 -15.27 -10.69
C LYS A 126 -9.27 -16.59 -9.93
N SER A 127 -8.88 -16.52 -8.67
CA SER A 127 -8.79 -17.65 -7.75
C SER A 127 -9.72 -17.42 -6.55
N LYS A 128 -9.75 -18.36 -5.61
CA LYS A 128 -10.38 -18.19 -4.30
C LYS A 128 -9.31 -18.19 -3.23
N GLY A 129 -9.46 -17.31 -2.26
CA GLY A 129 -8.59 -17.28 -1.09
C GLY A 129 -9.24 -16.58 0.08
N VAL A 130 -8.73 -16.92 1.27
CA VAL A 130 -9.22 -16.36 2.53
C VAL A 130 -8.90 -14.86 2.57
N GLY A 131 -9.90 -14.04 2.89
CA GLY A 131 -9.74 -12.59 2.97
C GLY A 131 -9.86 -11.85 1.63
N GLY A 132 -10.41 -12.49 0.59
CA GLY A 132 -10.73 -11.77 -0.65
C GLY A 132 -11.64 -10.58 -0.38
N GLY A 133 -11.26 -9.41 -0.92
CA GLY A 133 -11.93 -8.12 -0.68
C GLY A 133 -11.11 -7.13 0.16
N VAL A 134 -10.19 -7.60 1.01
CA VAL A 134 -9.45 -6.74 1.95
C VAL A 134 -8.58 -5.67 1.27
N CYS A 135 -7.97 -5.96 0.11
CA CYS A 135 -7.22 -4.94 -0.64
C CYS A 135 -8.09 -3.77 -1.11
N GLN A 136 -9.41 -3.96 -1.26
CA GLN A 136 -10.31 -2.85 -1.59
C GLN A 136 -10.47 -1.89 -0.40
N VAL A 137 -10.48 -2.42 0.82
CA VAL A 137 -10.50 -1.61 2.06
C VAL A 137 -9.20 -0.80 2.15
N SER A 138 -8.04 -1.46 1.99
CA SER A 138 -6.74 -0.79 1.95
C SER A 138 -6.68 0.28 0.86
N THR A 139 -7.16 -0.01 -0.35
CA THR A 139 -7.23 0.97 -1.43
C THR A 139 -8.10 2.17 -1.06
N THR A 140 -9.25 1.95 -0.42
CA THR A 140 -10.14 3.06 -0.02
C THR A 140 -9.48 3.94 1.03
N LEU A 141 -8.84 3.34 2.05
CA LEU A 141 -8.11 4.05 3.09
C LEU A 141 -6.89 4.80 2.53
N TYR A 142 -6.12 4.18 1.62
CA TYR A 142 -4.98 4.80 0.96
C TYR A 142 -5.36 6.11 0.28
N ASN A 143 -6.49 6.11 -0.44
CA ASN A 143 -6.93 7.33 -1.11
C ASN A 143 -7.41 8.39 -0.13
N ALA A 144 -8.08 8.03 0.97
CA ALA A 144 -8.39 8.99 2.02
C ALA A 144 -7.10 9.62 2.60
N ALA A 145 -6.08 8.80 2.92
CA ALA A 145 -4.79 9.30 3.38
C ALA A 145 -4.08 10.20 2.35
N LEU A 146 -4.17 9.87 1.06
CA LEU A 146 -3.61 10.66 -0.02
C LEU A 146 -4.33 12.01 -0.20
N GLU A 147 -5.67 12.04 -0.17
CA GLU A 147 -6.44 13.28 -0.24
C GLU A 147 -6.28 14.13 1.04
N ALA A 148 -5.92 13.51 2.17
CA ALA A 148 -5.50 14.20 3.39
C ALA A 148 -4.04 14.68 3.36
N ASP A 149 -3.30 14.54 2.26
CA ASP A 149 -1.89 14.95 2.15
C ASP A 149 -1.01 14.37 3.27
N LEU A 150 -1.30 13.12 3.68
CA LEU A 150 -0.47 12.37 4.63
C LEU A 150 0.72 11.74 3.90
N GLU A 151 1.85 11.61 4.59
CA GLU A 151 3.05 10.98 4.03
C GLU A 151 2.83 9.47 3.88
N ILE A 152 2.79 8.98 2.64
CA ILE A 152 2.70 7.56 2.34
C ILE A 152 4.08 6.92 2.50
N VAL A 153 4.26 6.14 3.57
CA VAL A 153 5.51 5.46 3.94
C VAL A 153 5.69 4.17 3.14
N GLU A 154 4.60 3.43 2.93
CA GLU A 154 4.61 2.18 2.16
C GLU A 154 3.30 2.04 1.38
N ARG A 155 3.43 1.75 0.08
CA ARG A 155 2.29 1.38 -0.77
C ARG A 155 2.76 0.47 -1.89
N HIS A 156 2.00 -0.58 -2.13
CA HIS A 156 2.20 -1.49 -3.25
C HIS A 156 1.05 -1.40 -4.24
N ARG A 157 1.37 -1.44 -5.53
CA ARG A 157 0.37 -1.60 -6.58
C ARG A 157 -0.06 -3.06 -6.70
N HIS A 158 -1.29 -3.29 -7.16
CA HIS A 158 -1.72 -4.59 -7.64
C HIS A 158 -0.94 -4.95 -8.91
N SER A 159 -0.71 -6.24 -9.12
CA SER A 159 -0.10 -6.75 -10.37
C SER A 159 -1.01 -6.57 -11.58
N ARG A 160 -2.32 -6.38 -11.35
CA ARG A 160 -3.34 -6.11 -12.37
C ARG A 160 -4.14 -4.86 -12.02
N LYS A 161 -4.67 -4.21 -13.07
CA LYS A 161 -5.62 -3.13 -12.93
C LYS A 161 -6.87 -3.59 -12.16
N VAL A 162 -7.24 -2.82 -11.16
CA VAL A 162 -8.52 -2.95 -10.45
C VAL A 162 -9.54 -1.96 -11.02
N SER A 163 -10.81 -2.33 -11.08
CA SER A 163 -11.85 -1.49 -11.70
C SER A 163 -12.53 -0.50 -10.74
N TYR A 164 -12.29 -0.63 -9.44
CA TYR A 164 -12.94 0.19 -8.41
C TYR A 164 -12.20 1.50 -8.07
N VAL A 165 -11.03 1.75 -8.67
CA VAL A 165 -10.29 3.02 -8.60
C VAL A 165 -9.54 3.30 -9.91
N PRO A 166 -9.20 4.58 -10.21
CA PRO A 166 -8.29 4.92 -11.30
C PRO A 166 -6.91 4.27 -11.18
N GLU A 167 -6.18 4.22 -12.29
CA GLU A 167 -4.81 3.72 -12.31
C GLU A 167 -3.89 4.55 -11.42
N GLY A 168 -2.99 3.89 -10.69
CA GLY A 168 -2.09 4.56 -9.75
C GLY A 168 -2.74 4.93 -8.42
N LYS A 169 -4.05 4.71 -8.23
CA LYS A 169 -4.76 5.00 -6.98
C LYS A 169 -5.06 3.73 -6.14
N ASP A 170 -4.47 2.59 -6.48
CA ASP A 170 -4.71 1.30 -5.82
C ASP A 170 -3.65 0.96 -4.74
N ALA A 171 -4.05 0.32 -3.64
CA ALA A 171 -3.13 -0.17 -2.61
C ALA A 171 -3.39 -1.66 -2.33
N ALA A 172 -2.38 -2.49 -2.64
CA ALA A 172 -2.40 -3.93 -2.41
C ALA A 172 -1.74 -4.26 -1.06
N VAL A 173 -2.37 -5.16 -0.30
CA VAL A 173 -1.86 -5.64 0.98
C VAL A 173 -1.84 -7.16 1.01
N VAL A 174 -0.78 -7.69 1.61
CA VAL A 174 -0.57 -9.12 1.86
C VAL A 174 0.07 -9.22 3.23
N TYR A 175 -0.60 -9.88 4.18
CA TYR A 175 -0.08 -10.03 5.53
C TYR A 175 1.36 -10.59 5.51
N ASN A 176 2.27 -9.97 6.28
CA ASN A 176 3.71 -10.28 6.32
C ASN A 176 4.51 -10.07 5.01
N SER A 177 3.97 -9.40 3.99
CA SER A 177 4.73 -9.17 2.74
C SER A 177 4.50 -7.81 2.08
N LYS A 178 3.27 -7.29 2.04
CA LYS A 178 2.93 -5.99 1.44
C LYS A 178 2.01 -5.23 2.37
N ASP A 179 2.36 -4.00 2.71
CA ASP A 179 1.56 -3.19 3.61
C ASP A 179 1.13 -1.85 2.99
N LEU A 180 0.12 -1.25 3.61
CA LEU A 180 -0.18 0.16 3.46
C LEU A 180 0.24 0.84 4.76
N ARG A 181 1.22 1.74 4.67
CA ARG A 181 1.69 2.52 5.80
C ARG A 181 1.70 3.99 5.44
N PHE A 182 1.23 4.82 6.35
CA PHE A 182 1.28 6.26 6.22
C PHE A 182 1.50 6.91 7.57
N LYS A 183 2.19 8.05 7.56
CA LYS A 183 2.50 8.81 8.76
C LYS A 183 1.46 9.89 8.98
N ASN A 184 1.00 10.04 10.21
CA ASN A 184 0.28 11.24 10.60
C ASN A 184 1.27 12.41 10.66
N THR A 185 1.25 13.24 9.62
CA THR A 185 2.06 14.47 9.50
C THR A 185 1.40 15.68 10.15
N ARG A 186 0.22 15.51 10.75
CA ARG A 186 -0.50 16.57 11.47
C ARG A 186 0.01 16.70 12.91
N ASP A 187 -0.31 17.84 13.52
CA ASP A 187 -0.02 18.16 14.92
C ASP A 187 -1.16 17.75 15.87
N TYR A 188 -2.14 17.00 15.38
CA TYR A 188 -3.26 16.45 16.14
C TYR A 188 -3.52 14.98 15.78
N PRO A 189 -4.17 14.21 16.67
CA PRO A 189 -4.50 12.81 16.39
C PRO A 189 -5.55 12.70 15.29
N ILE A 190 -5.44 11.65 14.47
CA ILE A 190 -6.38 11.33 13.39
C ILE A 190 -7.15 10.07 13.77
N GLU A 191 -8.49 10.12 13.70
CA GLU A 191 -9.36 8.96 13.83
C GLU A 191 -9.78 8.47 12.42
N ILE A 192 -9.52 7.19 12.13
CA ILE A 192 -10.06 6.51 10.96
C ILE A 192 -11.51 6.12 11.26
N ARG A 193 -12.45 6.56 10.43
CA ARG A 193 -13.82 6.02 10.43
C ARG A 193 -14.11 5.34 9.10
N ILE A 194 -14.70 4.17 9.17
CA ILE A 194 -15.04 3.39 7.98
C ILE A 194 -16.45 2.84 8.09
N SER A 195 -17.19 2.93 6.98
CA SER A 195 -18.53 2.38 6.85
C SER A 195 -18.63 1.54 5.58
N VAL A 196 -19.34 0.43 5.69
CA VAL A 196 -19.58 -0.51 4.59
C VAL A 196 -21.09 -0.65 4.40
N SER A 197 -21.61 -0.14 3.29
CA SER A 197 -23.00 -0.37 2.87
C SER A 197 -23.08 -1.53 1.88
N GLU A 198 -24.26 -1.77 1.30
CA GLU A 198 -24.47 -2.82 0.29
C GLU A 198 -23.65 -2.62 -1.00
N ASP A 199 -23.24 -1.39 -1.29
CA ASP A 199 -22.69 -1.00 -2.59
C ASP A 199 -21.37 -0.22 -2.51
N LYS A 200 -20.97 0.26 -1.33
CA LYS A 200 -19.76 1.08 -1.18
C LYS A 200 -19.03 0.84 0.14
N ILE A 201 -17.73 1.10 0.09
CA ILE A 201 -16.86 1.29 1.25
C ILE A 201 -16.57 2.78 1.29
N HIS A 202 -16.82 3.42 2.43
CA HIS A 202 -16.57 4.84 2.64
C HIS A 202 -15.67 5.01 3.86
N VAL A 203 -14.56 5.73 3.66
CA VAL A 203 -13.60 6.06 4.72
C VAL A 203 -13.57 7.56 4.90
N THR A 204 -13.59 8.02 6.16
CA THR A 204 -13.24 9.38 6.54
C THR A 204 -12.02 9.35 7.46
N LEU A 205 -11.13 10.32 7.29
CA LEU A 205 -10.10 10.64 8.27
C LEU A 205 -10.53 11.90 8.99
N ASN A 206 -10.67 11.81 10.31
CA ASN A 206 -11.16 12.91 11.12
C ASN A 206 -10.06 13.38 12.07
N LYS A 207 -9.96 14.68 12.31
CA LYS A 207 -9.27 15.21 13.49
C LYS A 207 -9.99 14.67 14.72
N LYS A 208 -9.28 13.92 15.57
CA LYS A 208 -9.84 13.44 16.83
C LYS A 208 -9.96 14.64 17.78
N THR A 209 -11.16 14.84 18.30
CA THR A 209 -11.42 15.76 19.41
C THR A 209 -11.66 14.94 20.67
N ASP A 210 -11.25 15.49 21.81
CA ASP A 210 -11.55 14.93 23.12
C ASP A 210 -13.07 15.07 23.36
N GLU A 211 -13.83 14.00 23.09
CA GLU A 211 -15.22 13.83 23.51
C GLU A 211 -15.30 12.78 24.61
#